data_AF-A0A7W0AP59-F1
#
_entry.id   AF-A0A7W0AP59-F1
#
_cell.length_a   1.000
_cell.length_b   1.000
_cell.length_c   1.000
_cell.angle_alpha   90.00
_cell.angle_beta   90.00
_cell.angle_gamma   90.00
#
_symmetry.space_group_name_H-M   'P 1'
#
loop_
_entity.id
_entity.type
_entity.pdbx_description
1 polymer ?
#
loop_
_entity_poly.entity_id
_entity_poly.type
_entity_poly.pdbx_seq_one_letter_code
_entity_poly.pdbx_strand_id
1 'polypeptide(L)'
;MSALAEVVRSVEPSLRRHAKAEPGPDRFAALLDDPDRLFVLEAVYEGYLLHYGVSRAFSGMEPDLRLLAGDSLYALGLARLAEKGDVEAVAELSDLISLSARAHAEGDPQVADELWLASARALSAEASPGVRTFWRVMHGTRGS
;
A
#
# COMPACT_ATOMS: atom_id res chain seq x y z
N MET A 1 1.21 16.49 -11.06
CA MET A 1 1.28 16.52 -9.59
C MET A 1 1.41 15.09 -9.12
N SER A 2 2.32 14.78 -8.19
CA SER A 2 2.53 13.38 -7.76
C SER A 2 1.31 12.84 -7.02
N ALA A 3 1.03 11.55 -7.17
CA ALA A 3 -0.06 10.88 -6.49
C ALA A 3 0.14 10.91 -4.96
N LEU A 4 1.38 10.74 -4.49
CA LEU A 4 1.70 10.83 -3.06
C LEU A 4 1.44 12.24 -2.49
N ALA A 5 1.66 13.30 -3.27
CA ALA A 5 1.32 14.66 -2.83
C ALA A 5 -0.20 14.89 -2.82
N GLU A 6 -0.95 14.19 -3.67
CA GLU A 6 -2.41 14.14 -3.56
C GLU A 6 -2.85 13.40 -2.29
N VAL A 7 -2.26 12.26 -1.95
CA VAL A 7 -2.56 11.53 -0.69
C VAL A 7 -2.43 12.46 0.51
N VAL A 8 -1.32 13.20 0.62
CA VAL A 8 -1.09 14.16 1.71
C VAL A 8 -2.16 15.26 1.78
N ARG A 9 -2.71 15.68 0.64
CA ARG A 9 -3.80 16.67 0.63
C ARG A 9 -5.13 16.06 1.02
N SER A 10 -5.37 14.80 0.68
CA SER A 10 -6.63 14.10 0.88
C SER A 10 -6.84 13.57 2.31
N VAL A 11 -5.79 13.45 3.12
CA VAL A 11 -5.94 13.02 4.52
C VAL A 11 -6.59 14.09 5.40
N GLU A 12 -7.16 13.64 6.52
CA GLU A 12 -7.74 14.52 7.55
C GLU A 12 -6.74 15.58 8.08
N PRO A 13 -7.19 16.77 8.51
CA PRO A 13 -6.31 17.82 9.03
C PRO A 13 -5.42 17.38 10.19
N SER A 14 -5.92 16.49 11.05
CA SER A 14 -5.18 15.91 12.17
C SER A 14 -3.97 15.09 11.72
N LEU A 15 -4.05 14.44 10.56
CA LEU A 15 -2.94 13.69 9.97
C LEU A 15 -2.03 14.62 9.14
N ARG A 16 -2.61 15.58 8.42
CA ARG A 16 -1.88 16.52 7.56
C ARG A 16 -0.82 17.34 8.32
N ARG A 17 -1.03 17.64 9.61
CA ARG A 17 -0.03 18.34 10.45
C ARG A 17 1.31 17.59 10.61
N HIS A 18 1.31 16.29 10.33
CA HIS A 18 2.48 15.42 10.39
C HIS A 18 3.09 15.17 9.00
N ALA A 19 2.54 15.78 7.95
CA ALA A 19 3.05 15.65 6.61
C ALA A 19 4.45 16.28 6.50
N LYS A 20 5.35 15.61 5.79
CA LYS A 20 6.64 16.19 5.42
C LYS A 20 6.41 17.29 4.39
N ALA A 21 7.24 18.34 4.46
CA ALA A 21 7.17 19.46 3.50
C ALA A 21 7.37 18.98 2.06
N GLU A 22 8.25 17.99 1.87
CA GLU A 22 8.53 17.35 0.58
C GLU A 22 8.29 15.84 0.72
N PRO A 23 7.07 15.36 0.40
CA PRO A 23 6.83 13.93 0.23
C PRO A 23 7.76 13.37 -0.84
N GLY A 24 8.21 12.11 -0.67
CA GLY A 24 9.05 11.43 -1.66
C GLY A 24 8.39 11.28 -3.04
N PRO A 25 9.10 10.72 -4.03
CA PRO A 25 8.51 10.43 -5.33
C PRO A 25 7.45 9.32 -5.23
N ASP A 26 6.56 9.27 -6.22
CA ASP A 26 5.65 8.15 -6.43
C ASP A 26 6.48 6.88 -6.68
N ARG A 27 6.32 5.87 -5.82
CA ARG A 27 7.01 4.58 -5.91
C ARG A 27 6.49 3.76 -7.09
N PHE A 28 5.21 3.85 -7.39
CA PHE A 28 4.55 2.96 -8.35
C PHE A 28 4.24 3.61 -9.71
N ALA A 29 4.64 4.86 -9.93
CA ALA A 29 4.34 5.60 -11.17
C ALA A 29 4.92 4.96 -12.44
N ALA A 30 5.94 4.11 -12.32
CA ALA A 30 6.49 3.38 -13.46
C ALA A 30 5.71 2.10 -13.82
N LEU A 31 4.79 1.66 -12.95
CA LEU A 31 4.00 0.43 -13.12
C LEU A 31 2.50 0.70 -13.31
N LEU A 32 2.02 1.87 -12.84
CA LEU A 32 0.61 2.23 -12.86
C LEU A 32 0.39 3.54 -13.59
N ASP A 33 -0.25 3.45 -14.76
CA ASP A 33 -0.67 4.61 -15.55
C ASP A 33 -2.04 5.16 -15.11
N ASP A 34 -2.86 4.33 -14.45
CA ASP A 34 -4.14 4.75 -13.89
C ASP A 34 -3.90 5.64 -12.66
N PRO A 35 -4.27 6.93 -12.70
CA PRO A 35 -3.96 7.87 -11.62
C PRO A 35 -4.69 7.54 -10.32
N ASP A 36 -5.87 6.90 -10.40
CA ASP A 36 -6.66 6.55 -9.24
C ASP A 36 -6.12 5.32 -8.55
N ARG A 37 -5.75 4.29 -9.31
CA ARG A 37 -5.04 3.12 -8.76
C ARG A 37 -3.66 3.50 -8.23
N LEU A 38 -2.95 4.42 -8.89
CA LEU A 38 -1.69 4.96 -8.39
C LEU A 38 -1.87 5.69 -7.05
N PHE A 39 -2.86 6.59 -6.93
CA PHE A 39 -3.18 7.24 -5.66
C PHE A 39 -3.47 6.21 -4.56
N VAL A 40 -4.31 5.21 -4.88
CA VAL A 40 -4.69 4.18 -3.91
C VAL A 40 -3.47 3.42 -3.44
N LEU A 41 -2.62 2.98 -4.37
CA LEU A 41 -1.45 2.18 -4.01
C LEU A 41 -0.43 3.00 -3.19
N GLU A 42 -0.22 4.28 -3.51
CA GLU A 42 0.61 5.18 -2.70
C GLU A 42 0.02 5.38 -1.28
N ALA A 43 -1.30 5.57 -1.16
CA ALA A 43 -1.96 5.71 0.13
C ALA A 43 -1.79 4.45 0.98
N VAL A 44 -2.12 3.28 0.43
CA VAL A 44 -2.00 2.01 1.15
C VAL A 44 -0.54 1.72 1.48
N TYR A 45 0.41 2.01 0.60
CA TYR A 45 1.84 1.79 0.90
C TYR A 45 2.36 2.70 2.01
N GLU A 46 1.93 3.96 2.07
CA GLU A 46 2.24 4.81 3.23
C GLU A 46 1.62 4.28 4.51
N GLY A 47 0.40 3.72 4.44
CA GLY A 47 -0.21 3.02 5.58
C GLY A 47 0.66 1.86 6.06
N TYR A 48 1.13 1.03 5.14
CA TYR A 48 2.06 -0.07 5.40
C TYR A 48 3.37 0.39 6.02
N LEU A 49 3.96 1.48 5.52
CA LEU A 49 5.19 2.03 6.07
C LEU A 49 4.99 2.62 7.48
N LEU A 50 3.82 3.16 7.80
CA LEU A 50 3.52 3.61 9.16
C LEU A 50 3.41 2.44 10.14
N HIS A 51 2.90 1.29 9.69
CA HIS A 51 2.86 0.06 10.48
C HIS A 51 4.24 -0.56 10.67
N TYR A 52 4.99 -0.74 9.57
CA TYR A 52 6.13 -1.67 9.55
C TYR A 52 7.47 -1.04 9.14
N GLY A 53 7.51 0.25 8.82
CA GLY A 53 8.71 0.88 8.30
C GLY A 53 8.80 2.37 8.60
N VAL A 54 9.28 3.12 7.59
CA VAL A 54 9.46 4.57 7.66
C VAL A 54 8.65 5.20 6.53
N SER A 55 7.59 5.91 6.88
CA SER A 55 6.75 6.63 5.92
C SER A 55 7.58 7.66 5.14
N ARG A 56 7.28 7.76 3.84
CA ARG A 56 7.88 8.75 2.95
C ARG A 56 7.18 10.10 3.10
N ALA A 57 5.88 10.11 3.39
CA ALA A 57 5.04 11.31 3.42
C ALA A 57 4.79 11.89 4.82
N PHE A 58 4.93 11.10 5.89
CA PHE A 58 4.55 11.50 7.25
C PHE A 58 5.68 11.24 8.26
N SER A 59 5.73 12.03 9.34
CA SER A 59 6.74 11.89 10.41
C SER A 59 6.28 12.51 11.74
N GLY A 60 7.02 12.25 12.82
CA GLY A 60 6.79 12.91 14.12
C GLY A 60 5.50 12.49 14.81
N MET A 61 5.07 11.24 14.62
CA MET A 61 3.96 10.63 15.36
C MET A 61 4.50 9.68 16.42
N GLU A 62 3.86 9.68 17.58
CA GLU A 62 4.03 8.63 18.58
C GLU A 62 3.55 7.27 18.04
N PRO A 63 4.07 6.14 18.56
CA PRO A 63 3.81 4.82 18.01
C PRO A 63 2.32 4.48 17.81
N ASP A 64 1.46 4.76 18.79
CA ASP A 64 0.02 4.44 18.72
C ASP A 64 -0.71 5.30 17.68
N LEU A 65 -0.37 6.59 17.61
CA LEU A 65 -0.91 7.49 16.59
C LEU A 65 -0.45 7.07 15.19
N ARG A 66 0.80 6.59 15.07
CA ARG A 66 1.37 6.11 13.82
C ARG A 66 0.60 4.89 13.30
N LEU A 67 0.22 3.95 14.17
CA LEU A 67 -0.61 2.80 13.79
C LEU A 67 -1.99 3.22 13.30
N LEU A 68 -2.69 4.10 14.04
CA LEU A 68 -4.01 4.62 13.64
C LEU A 68 -3.97 5.43 12.33
N ALA A 69 -2.89 6.18 12.11
CA ALA A 69 -2.65 6.88 10.85
C ALA A 69 -2.44 5.88 9.70
N GLY A 70 -1.77 4.76 9.97
CA GLY A 70 -1.63 3.64 9.05
C GLY A 70 -2.99 3.07 8.61
N ASP A 71 -3.86 2.78 9.58
CA ASP A 71 -5.21 2.26 9.32
C ASP A 71 -6.07 3.26 8.53
N SER A 72 -5.95 4.54 8.85
CA SER A 72 -6.66 5.61 8.15
C SER A 72 -6.25 5.71 6.68
N LEU A 73 -4.98 5.48 6.36
CA LEU A 73 -4.48 5.47 4.98
C LEU A 73 -4.90 4.22 4.20
N TYR A 74 -4.94 3.05 4.84
CA TYR A 74 -5.56 1.86 4.25
C TYR A 74 -7.03 2.11 3.90
N ALA A 75 -7.80 2.66 4.85
CA ALA A 75 -9.21 2.98 4.64
C ALA A 75 -9.40 4.00 3.50
N LEU A 76 -8.58 5.05 3.45
CA LEU A 76 -8.63 6.06 2.39
C LEU A 76 -8.45 5.45 0.99
N GLY A 77 -7.45 4.58 0.82
CA GLY A 77 -7.20 3.91 -0.45
C GLY A 77 -8.33 2.96 -0.84
N LEU A 78 -8.73 2.07 0.08
CA LEU A 78 -9.78 1.07 -0.19
C LEU A 78 -11.14 1.72 -0.45
N ALA A 79 -11.49 2.80 0.26
CA ALA A 79 -12.73 3.54 0.04
C ALA A 79 -12.81 4.11 -1.38
N ARG A 80 -11.71 4.68 -1.90
CA ARG A 80 -11.68 5.24 -3.27
C ARG A 80 -11.89 4.18 -4.35
N LEU A 81 -11.43 2.95 -4.16
CA LEU A 81 -11.75 1.83 -5.08
C LEU A 81 -13.19 1.37 -4.94
N ALA A 82 -13.69 1.24 -3.70
CA ALA A 82 -15.04 0.81 -3.42
C ALA A 82 -16.09 1.77 -4.01
N GLU A 83 -15.87 3.08 -3.91
CA GLU A 83 -16.71 4.13 -4.53
C GLU A 83 -16.81 3.99 -6.06
N LYS A 84 -15.81 3.39 -6.70
CA LYS A 84 -15.78 3.13 -8.14
C LYS A 84 -16.31 1.76 -8.53
N GLY A 85 -16.63 0.92 -7.55
CA GLY A 85 -17.05 -0.46 -7.78
C GLY A 85 -15.92 -1.39 -8.21
N ASP A 86 -14.64 -1.01 -8.04
CA ASP A 86 -13.49 -1.86 -8.37
C ASP A 86 -13.23 -2.88 -7.25
N VAL A 87 -14.17 -3.83 -7.09
CA VAL A 87 -14.16 -4.83 -6.02
C VAL A 87 -12.97 -5.80 -6.15
N GLU A 88 -12.51 -6.05 -7.37
CA GLU A 88 -11.36 -6.90 -7.66
C GLU A 88 -10.07 -6.27 -7.13
N ALA A 89 -9.85 -4.97 -7.37
CA ALA A 89 -8.72 -4.25 -6.80
C ALA A 89 -8.80 -4.14 -5.28
N VAL A 90 -10.00 -3.98 -4.70
CA VAL A 90 -10.20 -4.01 -3.23
C VAL A 90 -9.75 -5.36 -2.65
N ALA A 91 -10.13 -6.46 -3.29
CA ALA A 91 -9.75 -7.80 -2.86
C ALA A 91 -8.22 -8.01 -2.93
N GLU A 92 -7.61 -7.63 -4.05
CA GLU A 92 -6.15 -7.71 -4.25
C GLU A 92 -5.38 -6.94 -3.17
N LEU A 93 -5.79 -5.71 -2.85
CA LEU A 93 -5.15 -4.91 -1.81
C LEU A 93 -5.40 -5.43 -0.39
N SER A 94 -6.60 -5.94 -0.11
CA SER A 94 -6.90 -6.57 1.18
C SER A 94 -6.02 -7.80 1.42
N ASP A 95 -5.78 -8.57 0.37
CA ASP A 95 -4.89 -9.72 0.40
C ASP A 95 -3.43 -9.30 0.58
N LEU A 96 -2.98 -8.26 -0.11
CA LEU A 96 -1.64 -7.70 0.02
C LEU A 96 -1.37 -7.22 1.45
N ILE A 97 -2.29 -6.47 2.05
CA ILE A 97 -2.18 -5.99 3.43
C ILE A 97 -2.05 -7.18 4.39
N SER A 98 -2.93 -8.18 4.24
CA SER A 98 -2.95 -9.37 5.09
C SER A 98 -1.66 -10.19 4.98
N LEU A 99 -1.17 -10.41 3.75
CA LEU A 99 0.06 -11.17 3.50
C LEU A 99 1.31 -10.41 3.92
N SER A 100 1.33 -9.08 3.76
CA SER A 100 2.41 -8.24 4.28
C SER A 100 2.48 -8.32 5.80
N ALA A 101 1.35 -8.18 6.49
CA ALA A 101 1.29 -8.32 7.95
C ALA A 101 1.77 -9.70 8.41
N ARG A 102 1.37 -10.76 7.68
CA ARG A 102 1.84 -12.13 7.93
C ARG A 102 3.35 -12.26 7.75
N ALA A 103 3.92 -11.73 6.67
CA ALA A 103 5.36 -11.78 6.42
C ALA A 103 6.16 -11.13 7.55
N HIS A 104 5.68 -10.00 8.08
CA HIS A 104 6.26 -9.36 9.27
C HIS A 104 6.13 -10.22 10.53
N ALA A 105 4.97 -10.83 10.76
CA ALA A 105 4.74 -11.71 11.92
C ALA A 105 5.59 -13.00 11.87
N GLU A 106 5.88 -13.51 10.67
CA GLU A 106 6.72 -14.69 10.43
C GLU A 106 8.23 -14.35 10.41
N GLY A 107 8.59 -13.07 10.54
CA GLY A 107 9.99 -12.62 10.59
C GLY A 107 10.69 -12.59 9.23
N ASP A 108 9.93 -12.56 8.13
CA ASP A 108 10.45 -12.48 6.75
C ASP A 108 9.93 -11.21 6.04
N PRO A 109 10.30 -10.01 6.52
CA PRO A 109 9.78 -8.75 5.98
C PRO A 109 10.25 -8.47 4.54
N GLN A 110 11.30 -9.15 4.07
CA GLN A 110 11.81 -8.98 2.70
C GLN A 110 10.80 -9.47 1.66
N VAL A 111 10.00 -10.48 2.00
CA VAL A 111 8.92 -10.98 1.15
C VAL A 111 7.86 -9.92 0.90
N ALA A 112 7.63 -8.98 1.83
CA ALA A 112 6.64 -7.92 1.66
C ALA A 112 6.94 -7.05 0.43
N ASP A 113 8.20 -6.70 0.16
CA ASP A 113 8.56 -5.91 -1.01
C ASP A 113 8.22 -6.62 -2.33
N GLU A 114 8.39 -7.95 -2.38
CA GLU A 114 8.01 -8.75 -3.55
C GLU A 114 6.49 -8.81 -3.74
N LEU A 115 5.73 -8.93 -2.64
CA LEU A 115 4.27 -8.87 -2.67
C LEU A 115 3.76 -7.53 -3.21
N TRP A 116 4.38 -6.42 -2.78
CA TRP A 116 4.04 -5.09 -3.27
C TRP A 116 4.24 -4.94 -4.78
N LEU A 117 5.34 -5.47 -5.31
CA LEU A 117 5.60 -5.46 -6.76
C LEU A 117 4.63 -6.35 -7.53
N ALA A 118 4.27 -7.52 -6.98
CA ALA A 118 3.29 -8.42 -7.58
C ALA A 118 1.92 -7.76 -7.68
N SER A 119 1.42 -7.15 -6.60
CA SER A 119 0.14 -6.43 -6.62
C SER A 119 0.16 -5.21 -7.52
N ALA A 120 1.25 -4.43 -7.53
CA ALA A 120 1.36 -3.27 -8.43
C ALA A 120 1.22 -3.70 -9.91
N ARG A 121 1.83 -4.82 -10.30
CA ARG A 121 1.68 -5.39 -11.64
C ARG A 121 0.27 -5.92 -11.87
N ALA A 122 -0.34 -6.62 -10.91
CA ALA A 122 -1.70 -7.13 -11.04
C ALA A 122 -2.77 -6.02 -11.18
N LEU A 123 -2.51 -4.86 -10.59
CA LEU A 123 -3.36 -3.67 -10.71
C LEU A 123 -3.09 -2.83 -11.97
N SER A 124 -1.98 -3.10 -12.67
CA SER A 124 -1.65 -2.46 -13.94
C SER A 124 -2.49 -3.01 -15.10
N ALA A 125 -2.31 -2.45 -16.30
CA ALA A 125 -2.92 -3.01 -17.50
C ALA A 125 -2.33 -4.38 -17.89
N GLU A 126 -1.18 -4.76 -17.34
CA GLU A 126 -0.59 -6.08 -17.54
C GLU A 126 -1.38 -7.13 -16.76
N ALA A 127 -1.92 -8.13 -17.47
CA ALA A 127 -2.58 -9.29 -16.85
C ALA A 127 -1.56 -10.16 -16.10
N SER A 128 -1.18 -9.73 -14.90
CA SER A 128 -0.27 -10.43 -13.99
C SER A 128 -1.05 -11.19 -12.91
N PRO A 129 -0.55 -12.33 -12.42
CA PRO A 129 -1.16 -13.01 -11.28
C PRO A 129 -1.20 -12.10 -10.05
N GLY A 130 -2.35 -12.03 -9.39
CA GLY A 130 -2.51 -11.33 -8.11
C GLY A 130 -1.70 -11.94 -6.97
N VAL A 131 -1.60 -11.20 -5.87
CA VAL A 131 -0.70 -11.47 -4.73
C VAL A 131 -0.93 -12.83 -4.09
N ARG A 132 -2.18 -13.31 -4.00
CA ARG A 132 -2.47 -14.66 -3.47
C ARG A 132 -1.85 -15.76 -4.31
N THR A 133 -1.90 -15.61 -5.64
CA THR A 133 -1.31 -16.59 -6.55
C THR A 133 0.22 -16.54 -6.45
N PHE A 134 0.79 -15.34 -6.41
CA PHE A 134 2.22 -15.14 -6.22
C PHE A 134 2.72 -15.78 -4.91
N TRP A 135 2.07 -15.48 -3.77
CA TRP A 135 2.38 -16.06 -2.48
C TRP A 135 2.33 -17.59 -2.48
N ARG A 136 1.29 -18.18 -3.10
CA ARG A 136 1.16 -19.64 -3.21
C ARG A 136 2.32 -20.27 -3.97
N VAL A 137 2.80 -19.64 -5.03
CA VAL A 137 3.94 -20.15 -5.82
C VAL A 137 5.24 -20.09 -4.99
N MET A 138 5.49 -18.98 -4.29
CA MET A 138 6.67 -18.83 -3.44
C MET A 138 6.71 -19.81 -2.26
N HIS A 139 5.56 -20.11 -1.66
CA HIS A 139 5.49 -20.95 -0.45
C HIS A 139 5.17 -22.41 -0.76
N GLY A 140 4.54 -22.70 -1.90
CA GLY A 140 4.27 -24.06 -2.36
C GLY A 140 5.50 -24.81 -2.87
N THR A 141 6.60 -24.10 -3.16
CA THR A 141 7.89 -24.68 -3.57
C THR A 141 8.81 -25.04 -2.39
N ARG A 142 8.47 -24.68 -1.15
CA ARG A 142 9.24 -25.03 0.06
C ARG A 142 8.81 -26.35 0.73
N GLY A 143 8.05 -27.18 0.04
CA GLY A 143 7.56 -28.47 0.54
C GLY A 143 7.53 -29.54 -0.53
N SER A 144 8.71 -30.02 -0.95
CA SER A 144 8.92 -31.31 -1.64
C SER A 144 10.34 -31.79 -1.42
#